data_AF-A0A960I256-F1
#
_entry.id   AF-A0A960I256-F1
#
_cell.length_a   1.000
_cell.length_b   1.000
_cell.length_c   1.000
_cell.angle_alpha   90.00
_cell.angle_beta   90.00
_cell.angle_gamma   90.00
#
_symmetry.space_group_name_H-M   'P 1'
#
loop_
_entity.id
_entity.type
_entity.pdbx_description
1 polymer ?
#
loop_
_entity_poly.entity_id
_entity_poly.type
_entity_poly.pdbx_seq_one_letter_code
_entity_poly.pdbx_strand_id
1 'polypeptide(L)' 'LVEWGDAVLPALGDRYLEVRITFGDGDDDRHLELTGLGPSWAARARALAEAIGPWAIPDGGGSPC' A
#
# COMPACT_ATOMS: atom_id res chain seq x y z
N LEU A 1 -13.04 5.25 -0.90
CA LEU A 1 -12.35 3.99 -1.24
C LEU A 1 -12.68 3.69 -2.69
N VAL A 2 -11.68 3.50 -3.54
CA VAL A 2 -11.87 3.06 -4.93
C VAL A 2 -11.34 1.64 -4.99
N GLU A 3 -12.20 0.67 -5.22
CA GLU A 3 -11.82 -0.71 -5.50
C GLU A 3 -11.55 -0.80 -7.01
N TRP A 4 -10.45 -1.43 -7.44
CA TRP A 4 -10.01 -1.49 -8.85
C TRP A 4 -9.51 -0.14 -9.42
N GLY A 5 -8.60 0.51 -8.70
CA GLY A 5 -8.01 1.80 -9.07
C GLY A 5 -7.27 1.80 -10.41
N ASP A 6 -6.80 0.65 -10.91
CA ASP A 6 -6.17 0.45 -12.21
C ASP A 6 -7.07 0.88 -13.37
N ALA A 7 -8.39 0.67 -13.26
CA ALA A 7 -9.36 1.08 -14.27
C ALA A 7 -9.55 2.61 -14.35
N VAL A 8 -9.10 3.36 -13.34
CA VAL A 8 -9.38 4.81 -13.18
C VAL A 8 -8.17 5.63 -12.77
N LEU A 9 -6.94 5.09 -12.87
CA LEU A 9 -5.68 5.81 -12.55
C LEU A 9 -5.60 7.22 -13.15
N PRO A 10 -6.04 7.48 -14.41
CA PRO A 10 -6.00 8.83 -14.98
C PRO A 10 -6.92 9.84 -14.29
N ALA A 11 -7.98 9.38 -13.58
CA ALA A 11 -8.97 10.23 -12.93
C ALA A 11 -8.68 10.47 -11.43
N LEU A 12 -7.80 9.67 -10.82
CA LEU A 12 -7.43 9.77 -9.41
C LEU A 12 -6.50 10.97 -9.11
N GLY A 13 -5.85 11.52 -10.14
CA GLY A 13 -4.87 12.60 -10.00
C GLY A 13 -3.56 12.12 -9.38
N ASP A 14 -2.77 13.05 -8.82
CA ASP A 14 -1.41 12.81 -8.31
C ASP A 14 -1.32 12.66 -6.78
N ARG A 15 -2.48 12.62 -6.11
CA ARG A 15 -2.57 12.66 -4.64
C ARG A 15 -3.47 11.55 -4.11
N TYR A 16 -2.93 10.35 -4.00
CA TYR A 16 -3.64 9.18 -3.46
C TYR A 16 -2.69 8.25 -2.72
N LEU A 17 -3.28 7.34 -1.93
CA LEU A 17 -2.57 6.19 -1.37
C LEU A 17 -2.97 5.00 -2.21
N GLU A 18 -1.99 4.40 -2.86
CA GLU A 18 -2.15 3.10 -3.48
C GLU A 18 -2.08 2.03 -2.40
N VAL A 19 -3.02 1.08 -2.43
CA VAL A 19 -3.02 -0.11 -1.58
C VAL A 19 -3.05 -1.30 -2.50
N ARG A 20 -1.95 -2.05 -2.57
CA ARG A 20 -1.87 -3.29 -3.34
C ARG A 20 -2.00 -4.47 -2.39
N ILE A 21 -2.95 -5.35 -2.67
CA ILE A 21 -3.24 -6.54 -1.86
C ILE A 21 -2.80 -7.77 -2.65
N THR A 22 -1.92 -8.57 -2.07
CA THR A 22 -1.45 -9.85 -2.63
C THR A 22 -1.69 -10.99 -1.64
N PHE A 23 -1.66 -12.24 -2.13
CA PHE A 23 -1.74 -13.42 -1.26
C PHE A 23 -0.46 -13.55 -0.42
N GLY A 24 -0.63 -13.94 0.85
CA GLY A 24 0.46 -14.35 1.75
C GLY A 24 0.65 -15.87 1.75
N ASP A 25 1.32 -16.38 2.78
CA ASP A 25 1.72 -17.79 2.87
C ASP A 25 0.54 -18.74 3.15
N GLY A 26 -0.41 -18.32 3.98
CA GLY A 26 -1.67 -19.03 4.24
C GLY A 26 -2.81 -18.65 3.29
N ASP A 27 -3.80 -19.53 3.15
CA ASP A 27 -4.98 -19.33 2.31
C ASP A 27 -5.73 -18.00 2.63
N ASP A 28 -5.69 -17.60 3.90
CA ASP A 28 -6.32 -16.37 4.40
C ASP A 28 -5.33 -15.22 4.64
N ASP A 29 -4.04 -15.43 4.41
CA ASP A 29 -3.02 -14.40 4.61
C ASP A 29 -2.98 -13.44 3.42
N ARG A 30 -2.80 -12.15 3.70
CA ARG A 30 -2.66 -11.11 2.67
C ARG A 30 -1.51 -10.20 3.01
N HIS A 31 -0.72 -9.85 2.00
CA HIS A 31 0.27 -8.79 2.10
C HIS A 31 -0.30 -7.50 1.51
N LEU A 32 -0.14 -6.40 2.24
CA LEU A 32 -0.60 -5.08 1.83
C LEU A 32 0.63 -4.20 1.62
N GLU A 33 0.83 -3.75 0.39
CA GLU A 33 1.82 -2.73 0.05
C GLU A 33 1.13 -1.37 -0.02
N LEU A 34 1.69 -0.38 0.67
CA LEU A 34 1.11 0.95 0.84
C LEU A 34 2.04 2.00 0.23
N THR A 35 1.62 2.62 -0.88
CA THR A 35 2.42 3.63 -1.59
C THR A 35 1.71 4.97 -1.58
N GLY A 36 2.20 5.91 -0.77
CA GLY A 36 1.67 7.27 -0.69
C GLY A 36 2.22 8.15 -1.82
N LEU A 37 1.35 8.65 -2.69
CA LEU A 37 1.71 9.55 -3.79
C LEU A 37 1.30 11.00 -3.53
N GLY A 38 2.21 11.91 -3.87
CA GLY A 38 2.03 13.35 -3.72
C GLY A 38 2.30 13.90 -2.31
N PRO A 39 2.40 15.24 -2.17
CA PRO A 39 2.89 15.89 -0.95
C PRO A 39 1.97 15.68 0.26
N SER A 40 0.68 15.50 0.03
CA SER A 40 -0.28 15.27 1.11
C SER A 40 -0.09 13.92 1.81
N TRP A 41 0.44 12.91 1.10
CA TRP A 41 0.74 11.60 1.67
C TRP A 41 2.15 11.53 2.26
N ALA A 42 3.11 12.27 1.68
CA ALA A 42 4.42 12.46 2.31
C ALA A 42 4.28 13.05 3.73
N ALA A 43 3.40 14.04 3.92
CA ALA A 43 3.10 14.60 5.24
C ALA A 43 2.45 13.60 6.22
N ARG A 44 1.76 12.57 5.70
CA ARG A 44 1.07 11.54 6.48
C ARG A 44 1.91 10.27 6.70
N ALA A 45 3.06 10.14 6.05
CA ALA A 45 3.86 8.93 6.05
C ALA A 45 4.22 8.45 7.46
N ARG A 46 4.64 9.36 8.35
CA ARG A 46 4.96 9.03 9.75
C ARG A 46 3.75 8.46 10.50
N ALA A 47 2.62 9.17 10.43
CA ALA A 47 1.40 8.76 11.13
C ALA A 47 0.87 7.42 10.57
N LEU A 48 1.00 7.19 9.26
CA LEU A 48 0.65 5.92 8.63
C LEU A 48 1.56 4.79 9.13
N ALA A 49 2.88 5.00 9.16
CA ALA A 49 3.84 4.02 9.65
C ALA A 49 3.60 3.65 11.13
N GLU A 50 3.33 4.65 11.97
CA GLU A 50 2.96 4.43 13.38
C GLU A 50 1.67 3.61 13.50
N ALA A 51 0.66 3.90 12.67
CA ALA A 51 -0.62 3.21 12.70
C ALA A 51 -0.51 1.74 12.25
N ILE A 52 0.31 1.44 11.23
CA ILE A 52 0.46 0.07 10.72
C ILE A 52 1.58 -0.72 11.38
N GLY A 53 2.40 -0.07 12.21
CA GLY A 53 3.60 -0.66 12.84
C GLY A 53 3.41 -2.05 13.44
N PRO A 54 2.30 -2.37 14.13
CA PRO A 54 2.05 -3.71 14.66
C PRO A 54 1.94 -4.82 13.61
N TRP A 55 1.66 -4.47 12.35
CA TRP A 55 1.50 -5.39 11.22
C TRP A 55 2.59 -5.22 10.16
N ALA A 56 3.54 -4.31 10.38
CA ALA A 56 4.61 -4.05 9.44
C ALA A 56 5.53 -5.28 9.38
N ILE A 57 5.62 -5.86 8.19
CA ILE A 57 6.57 -6.93 7.90
C ILE A 57 7.90 -6.22 7.57
N PRO A 58 9.04 -6.60 8.18
CA PRO A 58 10.34 -6.13 7.71
C PRO A 58 10.44 -6.46 6.21
N ASP A 59 11.03 -5.57 5.40
CA ASP A 59 11.20 -5.82 3.94
C ASP A 59 11.78 -7.22 3.71
N GLY A 60 10.88 -8.18 3.50
CA GLY A 60 11.18 -9.57 3.22
C GLY A 60 11.42 -9.61 1.74
N GLY A 61 12.70 -9.49 1.37
CA GLY A 61 13.17 -9.37 0.00
C GLY A 61 12.31 -10.18 -0.97
N GLY A 62 11.59 -9.46 -1.82
CA GLY A 62 11.05 -10.04 -3.04
C GLY A 62 12.24 -10.54 -3.86
N SER A 63 12.64 -11.78 -3.63
CA SER A 63 13.43 -12.52 -4.60
C SER A 63 12.54 -12.72 -5.81
N PRO A 64 12.91 -12.18 -6.99
CA PRO A 64 12.17 -12.45 -8.22
C PRO A 64 12.39 -13.92 -8.61
N CYS A 65 11.30 -14.61 -8.89
CA CYS A 65 11.29 -15.79 -9.76
C CYS A 65 10.66 -15.40 -11.09
#